data_AF-A0A351UNM3-F1
#
_entry.id   AF-A0A351UNM3-F1
#
_cell.length_a   1.000
_cell.length_b   1.000
_cell.length_c   1.000
_cell.angle_alpha   90.00
_cell.angle_beta   90.00
_cell.angle_gamma   90.00
#
_symmetry.space_group_name_H-M   'P 1'
#
loop_
_entity.id
_entity.type
_entity.pdbx_description
1 polymer ?
#
loop_
_entity_poly.entity_id
_entity_poly.type
_entity_poly.pdbx_seq_one_letter_code
_entity_poly.pdbx_strand_id
1 'polypeptide(L)'
;MLRLENTPALSNFLVAAACLLEYAGLFPAFSGELMAIQFIVIHSSAFVMAIPYLEIPEKWKPRALYSLLCLYALFAIQAGGLSGVFQFAGLTFATYSGYVLRGDTASRMPLISRWALGFASFIFVLSVCGVPGDAEDWDGNRRVAFAGAVYFTLAGLMERAGLHESGWRRALRWLAARDPEFKARMPGWMAKVLADRGRW
;
A
#
# COMPACT_ATOMS: atom_id res chain seq x y z
N MET A 1 13.28 8.42 -24.25
CA MET A 1 11.94 9.02 -24.13
C MET A 1 11.29 8.43 -22.89
N LEU A 2 11.34 9.13 -21.76
CA LEU A 2 10.73 8.68 -20.50
C LEU A 2 9.22 8.70 -20.71
N ARG A 3 8.59 7.52 -20.83
CA ARG A 3 7.14 7.45 -20.69
C ARG A 3 6.83 7.85 -19.24
N LEU A 4 6.24 9.03 -19.06
CA LEU A 4 5.47 9.39 -17.88
C LEU A 4 4.21 8.51 -17.85
N GLU A 5 4.39 7.19 -17.83
CA GLU A 5 3.32 6.27 -17.49
C GLU A 5 3.00 6.53 -16.02
N ASN A 6 1.71 6.72 -15.73
CA ASN A 6 1.13 6.86 -14.39
C ASN A 6 1.58 5.69 -13.49
N THR A 7 2.78 5.81 -12.94
CA THR A 7 3.42 4.77 -12.15
C THR A 7 3.24 5.15 -10.68
N PRO A 8 2.69 4.26 -9.84
CA PRO A 8 2.55 4.49 -8.40
C PRO A 8 3.85 4.99 -7.73
N ALA A 9 5.00 4.63 -8.29
CA ALA A 9 6.31 5.13 -7.90
C ALA A 9 6.44 6.66 -7.97
N LEU A 10 5.97 7.29 -9.06
CA LEU A 10 6.07 8.74 -9.23
C LEU A 10 5.22 9.47 -8.18
N SER A 11 3.99 9.01 -7.94
CA SER A 11 3.14 9.59 -6.90
C SER A 11 3.80 9.52 -5.53
N ASN A 12 4.39 8.38 -5.18
CA ASN A 12 5.14 8.22 -3.94
C ASN A 12 6.34 9.19 -3.86
N PHE A 13 7.11 9.35 -4.94
CA PHE A 13 8.22 10.31 -4.94
C PHE A 13 7.78 11.78 -4.85
N LEU A 14 6.65 12.15 -5.46
CA LEU A 14 6.09 13.50 -5.35
C LEU A 14 5.62 13.79 -3.93
N VAL A 15 4.96 12.82 -3.29
CA VAL A 15 4.56 12.94 -1.88
C VAL A 15 5.80 13.03 -0.98
N ALA A 16 6.82 12.21 -1.22
CA ALA A 16 8.08 12.29 -0.48
C ALA A 16 8.75 13.66 -0.61
N ALA A 17 8.76 14.23 -1.83
CA ALA A 17 9.27 15.58 -2.06
C ALA A 17 8.47 16.64 -1.31
N ALA A 18 7.13 16.55 -1.31
CA ALA A 18 6.28 17.46 -0.54
C ALA A 18 6.55 17.35 0.98
N CYS A 19 6.74 16.15 1.52
CA CYS A 19 7.12 15.95 2.92
C CYS A 19 8.51 16.54 3.24
N LEU A 20 9.48 16.45 2.32
CA LEU A 20 10.79 17.11 2.49
C LEU A 20 10.67 18.64 2.46
N LEU A 21 9.81 19.19 1.61
CA LEU A 21 9.55 20.63 1.57
C LEU A 21 8.86 21.10 2.86
N GLU A 22 7.91 20.33 3.41
CA GLU A 22 7.35 20.60 4.74
C GLU A 22 8.42 20.55 5.83
N TYR A 23 9.27 19.52 5.83
CA TYR A 23 10.39 19.39 6.77
C TYR A 23 11.34 20.60 6.73
N ALA A 24 11.60 21.12 5.53
CA ALA A 24 12.41 22.32 5.30
C ALA A 24 11.68 23.64 5.66
N GLY A 25 10.39 23.59 6.00
CA GLY A 25 9.57 24.78 6.27
C GLY A 25 9.14 25.55 5.02
N LEU A 26 9.21 24.92 3.84
CA LEU A 26 8.88 25.49 2.54
C LEU A 26 7.48 25.11 2.04
N PHE A 27 6.78 24.24 2.76
CA PHE A 27 5.45 23.75 2.45
C PHE A 27 4.58 23.73 3.72
N PRO A 28 3.25 23.96 3.63
CA PRO A 28 2.36 23.87 4.78
C PRO A 28 2.44 22.50 5.46
N ALA A 29 2.11 22.45 6.76
CA ALA A 29 1.98 21.17 7.47
C ALA A 29 0.85 20.34 6.84
N PHE A 30 1.16 19.11 6.43
CA PHE A 30 0.18 18.14 5.91
C PHE A 30 0.59 16.68 6.21
N SER A 31 1.86 16.45 6.54
CA SER A 31 2.42 15.11 6.76
C SER A 31 1.79 14.37 7.93
N GLY A 32 1.38 15.07 9.00
CA GLY A 32 0.68 14.49 10.14
C GLY A 32 -0.62 13.78 9.72
N GLU A 33 -1.49 14.54 9.07
CA GLU A 33 -2.75 14.04 8.49
C GLU A 33 -2.50 12.92 7.48
N LEU A 34 -1.54 13.12 6.57
CA LEU A 34 -1.21 12.15 5.54
C LEU A 34 -0.75 10.81 6.13
N MET A 35 0.13 10.85 7.13
CA MET A 35 0.65 9.64 7.78
C MET A 35 -0.44 8.93 8.60
N ALA A 36 -1.31 9.69 9.27
CA ALA A 36 -2.46 9.13 9.98
C ALA A 36 -3.43 8.43 9.01
N ILE A 37 -3.69 9.03 7.85
CA ILE A 37 -4.55 8.43 6.82
C ILE A 37 -3.87 7.24 6.17
N GLN A 38 -2.55 7.29 5.94
CA GLN A 38 -1.79 6.15 5.44
C GLN A 38 -1.90 4.95 6.40
N PHE A 39 -1.86 5.19 7.71
CA PHE A 39 -2.11 4.16 8.71
C PHE A 39 -3.51 3.55 8.54
N ILE A 40 -4.55 4.36 8.37
CA ILE A 40 -5.93 3.91 8.10
C ILE A 40 -5.99 3.06 6.82
N VAL A 41 -5.34 3.50 5.74
CA VAL A 41 -5.33 2.78 4.45
C VAL A 41 -4.66 1.42 4.57
N ILE A 42 -3.51 1.33 5.25
CA ILE A 42 -2.82 0.06 5.49
C ILE A 42 -3.72 -0.90 6.29
N HIS A 43 -4.42 -0.41 7.31
CA HIS A 43 -5.34 -1.25 8.10
C HIS A 43 -6.56 -1.67 7.30
N SER A 44 -7.15 -0.75 6.54
CA SER A 44 -8.28 -1.05 5.65
C SER A 44 -7.95 -2.15 4.63
N SER A 45 -6.68 -2.23 4.21
CA SER A 45 -6.23 -3.24 3.25
C SER A 45 -6.34 -4.65 3.79
N ALA A 46 -6.10 -4.85 5.09
CA ALA A 46 -6.27 -6.15 5.74
C ALA A 46 -7.73 -6.63 5.66
N PHE A 47 -8.68 -5.73 5.92
CA PHE A 47 -10.11 -6.04 5.84
C PHE A 47 -10.58 -6.26 4.41
N VAL A 48 -10.13 -5.44 3.45
CA VAL A 48 -10.42 -5.63 2.02
C VAL A 48 -9.91 -6.99 1.52
N MET A 49 -8.74 -7.43 2.00
CA MET A 49 -8.18 -8.75 1.69
C MET A 49 -8.98 -9.90 2.32
N ALA A 50 -9.66 -9.67 3.44
CA ALA A 50 -10.46 -10.69 4.11
C ALA A 50 -11.81 -10.94 3.43
N ILE A 51 -12.42 -9.92 2.81
CA ILE A 51 -13.76 -9.98 2.18
C ILE A 51 -13.97 -11.22 1.28
N PRO A 52 -13.04 -11.61 0.39
CA PRO A 52 -13.23 -12.79 -0.45
C PRO A 52 -13.36 -14.10 0.32
N TYR A 53 -12.80 -14.18 1.53
CA TYR A 53 -12.78 -15.38 2.38
C TYR A 53 -13.90 -15.40 3.42
N LEU A 54 -14.66 -14.31 3.54
CA LEU A 54 -15.84 -14.29 4.39
C LEU A 54 -16.96 -15.13 3.76
N GLU A 55 -17.70 -15.85 4.60
CA GLU A 55 -18.89 -16.63 4.23
C GLU A 55 -20.09 -15.71 3.94
N ILE A 56 -19.91 -14.73 3.06
CA ILE A 56 -20.97 -13.83 2.59
C ILE A 56 -21.33 -14.18 1.14
N PRO A 57 -22.62 -14.15 0.76
CA PRO A 57 -23.01 -14.44 -0.62
C PRO A 57 -22.36 -13.46 -1.59
N GLU A 58 -21.90 -13.94 -2.76
CA GLU A 58 -21.14 -13.14 -3.75
C GLU A 58 -21.80 -11.80 -4.10
N LYS A 59 -23.13 -11.77 -4.23
CA LYS A 59 -23.91 -10.54 -4.51
C LYS A 59 -23.77 -9.45 -3.44
N TRP A 60 -23.34 -9.79 -2.22
CA TRP A 60 -23.15 -8.86 -1.11
C TRP A 60 -21.70 -8.41 -0.94
N LYS A 61 -20.71 -9.09 -1.54
CA LYS A 61 -19.29 -8.72 -1.44
C LYS A 61 -19.00 -7.29 -1.93
N PRO A 62 -19.56 -6.81 -3.06
CA PRO A 62 -19.38 -5.41 -3.47
C PRO A 62 -19.94 -4.43 -2.45
N ARG A 63 -21.12 -4.73 -1.87
CA ARG A 63 -21.73 -3.87 -0.84
C ARG A 63 -20.87 -3.82 0.43
N ALA A 64 -20.35 -4.96 0.88
CA ALA A 64 -19.43 -5.03 2.01
C ALA A 64 -18.17 -4.17 1.76
N LEU A 65 -17.60 -4.24 0.55
CA LEU A 65 -16.46 -3.41 0.15
C LEU A 65 -16.81 -1.92 0.19
N TYR A 66 -17.91 -1.50 -0.42
CA TYR A 66 -18.30 -0.09 -0.44
C TYR A 66 -18.66 0.44 0.95
N SER A 67 -19.33 -0.36 1.78
CA SER A 67 -19.61 -0.01 3.18
C SER A 67 -18.33 0.18 3.97
N LEU A 68 -17.35 -0.69 3.79
CA LEU A 68 -16.04 -0.58 4.44
C LEU A 68 -15.29 0.69 3.98
N LEU A 69 -15.27 0.96 2.67
CA LEU A 69 -14.67 2.18 2.12
C LEU A 69 -15.37 3.45 2.63
N CYS A 70 -16.70 3.42 2.76
CA CYS A 70 -17.48 4.52 3.33
C CYS A 70 -17.11 4.77 4.80
N LEU A 71 -17.01 3.71 5.61
CA LEU A 71 -16.56 3.83 7.00
C LEU A 71 -15.16 4.43 7.11
N TYR A 72 -14.22 4.00 6.27
CA TYR A 72 -12.88 4.56 6.26
C TYR A 72 -12.82 5.99 5.74
N ALA A 73 -13.68 6.38 4.80
CA ALA A 73 -13.83 7.76 4.40
C ALA A 73 -14.34 8.64 5.56
N LEU A 74 -15.25 8.12 6.40
CA LEU A 74 -15.68 8.83 7.62
C LEU A 74 -14.54 9.01 8.62
N PHE A 75 -13.70 7.98 8.83
CA PHE A 75 -12.49 8.13 9.65
C PHE A 75 -11.49 9.13 9.06
N ALA A 76 -11.36 9.18 7.73
CA ALA A 76 -10.54 10.19 7.07
C ALA A 76 -11.10 11.62 7.25
N ILE A 77 -12.43 11.79 7.23
CA ILE A 77 -13.08 13.07 7.58
C ILE A 77 -12.75 13.45 9.02
N GLN A 78 -12.77 12.51 9.95
CA GLN A 78 -12.43 12.79 11.34
C GLN A 78 -10.96 13.18 11.51
N ALA A 79 -10.06 12.57 10.73
CA ALA A 79 -8.63 12.82 10.81
C ALA A 79 -8.20 14.18 10.19
N GLY A 80 -8.90 14.67 9.16
CA GLY A 80 -8.46 15.85 8.41
C GLY A 80 -9.55 16.59 7.64
N GLY A 81 -10.82 16.34 7.92
CA GLY A 81 -11.93 16.95 7.19
C GLY A 81 -11.93 16.59 5.71
N LEU A 82 -12.14 17.58 4.85
CA LEU A 82 -12.26 17.33 3.40
C LEU A 82 -10.91 16.99 2.74
N SER A 83 -9.79 17.58 3.19
CA SER A 83 -8.45 17.19 2.71
C SER A 83 -8.17 15.72 3.01
N GLY A 84 -8.63 15.24 4.16
CA GLY A 84 -8.41 13.87 4.58
C GLY A 84 -9.13 12.88 3.67
N VAL A 85 -10.33 13.22 3.21
CA VAL A 85 -11.05 12.40 2.22
C VAL A 85 -10.27 12.30 0.90
N PHE A 86 -9.72 13.40 0.41
CA PHE A 86 -8.94 13.39 -0.83
C PHE A 86 -7.64 12.59 -0.67
N GLN A 87 -6.94 12.74 0.46
CA GLN A 87 -5.75 11.96 0.77
C GLN A 87 -6.10 10.46 0.87
N PHE A 88 -7.19 10.12 1.56
CA PHE A 88 -7.67 8.74 1.68
C PHE A 88 -8.03 8.15 0.32
N ALA A 89 -8.78 8.87 -0.51
CA ALA A 89 -9.16 8.42 -1.84
C ALA A 89 -7.94 8.21 -2.74
N GLY A 90 -6.96 9.13 -2.70
CA GLY A 90 -5.72 9.04 -3.47
C GLY A 90 -4.87 7.84 -3.05
N LEU A 91 -4.64 7.66 -1.75
CA LEU A 91 -3.87 6.55 -1.19
C LEU A 91 -4.58 5.20 -1.42
N THR A 92 -5.90 5.17 -1.27
CA THR A 92 -6.75 4.02 -1.59
C THR A 92 -6.62 3.66 -3.08
N PHE A 93 -6.76 4.63 -3.99
CA PHE A 93 -6.60 4.36 -5.41
C PHE A 93 -5.20 3.84 -5.76
N ALA A 94 -4.15 4.45 -5.21
CA ALA A 94 -2.78 3.99 -5.39
C ALA A 94 -2.58 2.55 -4.89
N THR A 95 -3.22 2.20 -3.77
CA THR A 95 -3.11 0.89 -3.14
C THR A 95 -3.92 -0.19 -3.88
N TYR A 96 -5.17 0.11 -4.27
CA TYR A 96 -6.15 -0.88 -4.74
C TYR A 96 -6.49 -0.85 -6.23
N SER A 97 -6.00 0.11 -7.01
CA SER A 97 -6.33 0.26 -8.45
C SER A 97 -6.15 -1.03 -9.28
N GLY A 98 -5.12 -1.82 -8.98
CA GLY A 98 -4.87 -3.11 -9.64
C GLY A 98 -5.77 -4.26 -9.18
N TYR A 99 -6.39 -4.15 -7.99
CA TYR A 99 -7.17 -5.20 -7.34
C TYR A 99 -8.67 -5.11 -7.66
N VAL A 100 -9.25 -3.91 -7.57
CA VAL A 100 -10.70 -3.70 -7.77
C VAL A 100 -11.14 -4.05 -9.20
N LEU A 101 -10.21 -4.00 -10.16
CA LEU A 101 -10.50 -4.19 -11.58
C LEU A 101 -10.18 -5.60 -12.12
N ARG A 102 -9.55 -6.49 -11.33
CA ARG A 102 -9.11 -7.82 -11.81
C ARG A 102 -9.39 -8.91 -10.76
N GLY A 103 -10.43 -9.70 -11.00
CA GLY A 103 -10.98 -10.70 -10.06
C GLY A 103 -10.23 -12.03 -9.91
N ASP A 104 -9.02 -12.17 -10.46
CA ASP A 104 -8.22 -13.41 -10.30
C ASP A 104 -7.52 -13.45 -8.92
N THR A 105 -7.13 -14.63 -8.47
CA THR A 105 -6.40 -14.85 -7.22
C THR A 105 -4.94 -14.40 -7.35
N ALA A 106 -4.35 -14.56 -8.54
CA ALA A 106 -3.00 -14.09 -8.86
C ALA A 106 -2.89 -12.56 -8.93
N SER A 107 -3.98 -11.84 -9.24
CA SER A 107 -4.03 -10.37 -9.18
C SER A 107 -4.10 -9.81 -7.76
N ARG A 108 -4.24 -10.66 -6.73
CA ARG A 108 -4.25 -10.27 -5.31
C ARG A 108 -2.85 -10.22 -4.69
N MET A 109 -1.89 -10.95 -5.25
CA MET A 109 -0.52 -11.01 -4.72
C MET A 109 0.19 -9.65 -4.68
N PRO A 110 0.03 -8.76 -5.69
CA PRO A 110 0.56 -7.41 -5.60
C PRO A 110 -0.02 -6.64 -4.41
N LEU A 111 -1.32 -6.75 -4.13
CA LEU A 111 -1.95 -6.10 -2.98
C LEU A 111 -1.42 -6.64 -1.65
N ILE A 112 -1.31 -7.97 -1.50
CA ILE A 112 -0.74 -8.60 -0.30
C ILE A 112 0.69 -8.13 -0.08
N SER A 113 1.49 -8.05 -1.14
CA SER A 113 2.87 -7.58 -1.04
C SER A 113 2.96 -6.10 -0.69
N ARG A 114 2.07 -5.25 -1.23
CA ARG A 114 1.97 -3.82 -0.89
C ARG A 114 1.59 -3.62 0.55
N TRP A 115 0.61 -4.38 1.04
CA TRP A 115 0.22 -4.36 2.44
C TRP A 115 1.36 -4.81 3.35
N ALA A 116 1.95 -5.98 3.11
CA ALA A 116 2.98 -6.54 3.98
C ALA A 116 4.26 -5.68 4.01
N LEU A 117 4.78 -5.31 2.84
CA LEU A 117 6.00 -4.49 2.75
C LEU A 117 5.73 -3.04 3.16
N GLY A 118 4.57 -2.49 2.79
CA GLY A 118 4.15 -1.15 3.19
C GLY A 118 3.98 -1.03 4.70
N PHE A 119 3.27 -1.97 5.34
CA PHE A 119 3.11 -2.00 6.79
C PHE A 119 4.46 -2.16 7.51
N ALA A 120 5.29 -3.12 7.10
CA ALA A 120 6.60 -3.32 7.70
C ALA A 120 7.49 -2.07 7.55
N SER A 121 7.49 -1.46 6.36
CA SER A 121 8.25 -0.23 6.10
C SER A 121 7.70 0.95 6.92
N PHE A 122 6.39 1.07 7.05
CA PHE A 122 5.74 2.14 7.82
C PHE A 122 6.16 2.06 9.30
N ILE A 123 5.99 0.90 9.94
CA ILE A 123 6.39 0.69 11.34
C ILE A 123 7.89 0.90 11.54
N PHE A 124 8.71 0.38 10.62
CA PHE A 124 10.16 0.55 10.66
C PHE A 124 10.55 2.04 10.60
N VAL A 125 9.97 2.79 9.67
CA VAL A 125 10.26 4.22 9.50
C VAL A 125 9.80 5.04 10.69
N LEU A 126 8.58 4.81 11.20
CA LEU A 126 8.10 5.51 12.41
C LEU A 126 9.05 5.28 13.60
N SER A 127 9.53 4.05 13.76
CA SER A 127 10.44 3.67 14.85
C SER A 127 11.81 4.33 14.70
N VAL A 128 12.42 4.27 13.51
CA VAL A 128 13.76 4.83 13.26
C VAL A 128 13.76 6.35 13.28
N CYS A 129 12.69 6.99 12.80
CA CYS A 129 12.56 8.45 12.79
C CYS A 129 12.11 9.02 14.15
N GLY A 130 11.79 8.18 15.14
CA GLY A 130 11.39 8.62 16.48
C GLY A 130 10.13 9.47 16.46
N VAL A 131 9.13 9.05 15.68
CA VAL A 131 7.79 9.66 15.61
C VAL A 131 7.06 9.38 16.93
N PRO A 132 6.27 10.34 17.48
CA PRO A 132 5.45 10.10 18.67
C PRO A 132 4.56 8.87 18.52
N GLY A 133 4.34 8.14 19.61
CA GLY A 133 3.49 6.94 19.60
C GLY A 133 2.01 7.27 19.35
N ASP A 134 1.56 8.41 19.86
CA ASP A 134 0.18 8.87 19.74
C ASP A 134 0.00 9.71 18.46
N ALA A 135 -0.98 9.33 17.64
CA ALA A 135 -1.25 9.99 16.36
C ALA A 135 -1.74 11.45 16.52
N GLU A 136 -2.28 11.80 17.70
CA GLU A 136 -2.72 13.16 18.02
C GLU A 136 -1.55 14.16 18.08
N ASP A 137 -0.34 13.67 18.34
CA ASP A 137 0.89 14.48 18.43
C ASP A 137 1.62 14.64 17.07
N TRP A 138 1.01 14.15 15.99
CA TRP A 138 1.68 14.11 14.69
C TRP A 138 1.57 15.42 13.92
N ASP A 139 0.54 16.22 14.20
CA ASP A 139 0.32 17.46 13.47
C ASP A 139 1.41 18.50 13.75
N GLY A 140 1.88 19.16 12.68
CA GLY A 140 2.99 20.12 12.73
C GLY A 140 4.36 19.54 13.17
N ASN A 141 4.47 18.22 13.38
CA ASN A 141 5.69 17.61 13.87
C ASN A 141 6.68 17.34 12.74
N ARG A 142 7.82 18.05 12.74
CA ARG A 142 8.87 17.88 11.71
C ARG A 142 9.39 16.45 11.61
N ARG A 143 9.39 15.66 12.69
CA ARG A 143 9.80 14.25 12.62
C ARG A 143 8.83 13.41 11.79
N VAL A 144 7.54 13.75 11.81
CA VAL A 144 6.52 13.10 10.98
C VAL A 144 6.72 13.47 9.51
N ALA A 145 7.03 14.73 9.21
CA ALA A 145 7.37 15.15 7.84
C ALA A 145 8.59 14.38 7.31
N PHE A 146 9.65 14.26 8.13
CA PHE A 146 10.82 13.47 7.76
C PHE A 146 10.49 11.98 7.59
N ALA A 147 9.71 11.40 8.51
CA ALA A 147 9.26 10.01 8.41
C ALA A 147 8.41 9.76 7.15
N GLY A 148 7.50 10.68 6.81
CA GLY A 148 6.73 10.65 5.58
C GLY A 148 7.64 10.63 4.35
N ALA A 149 8.63 11.53 4.30
CA ALA A 149 9.60 11.56 3.21
C ALA A 149 10.34 10.23 3.04
N VAL A 150 10.82 9.63 4.14
CA VAL A 150 11.53 8.35 4.12
C VAL A 150 10.59 7.23 3.67
N TYR A 151 9.39 7.14 4.27
CA TYR A 151 8.41 6.12 3.96
C TYR A 151 7.98 6.14 2.49
N PHE A 152 7.58 7.32 1.98
CA PHE A 152 7.13 7.44 0.59
C PHE A 152 8.29 7.27 -0.40
N THR A 153 9.52 7.62 -0.04
CA THR A 153 10.70 7.28 -0.85
C THR A 153 10.88 5.77 -0.95
N LEU A 154 10.83 5.05 0.18
CA LEU A 154 10.91 3.59 0.20
C LEU A 154 9.78 2.96 -0.62
N ALA A 155 8.54 3.43 -0.44
CA ALA A 155 7.40 2.98 -1.23
C ALA A 155 7.61 3.21 -2.74
N GLY A 156 8.11 4.38 -3.13
CA GLY A 156 8.44 4.70 -4.52
C GLY A 156 9.53 3.79 -5.10
N LEU A 157 10.57 3.48 -4.32
CA LEU A 157 11.63 2.54 -4.70
C LEU A 157 11.08 1.12 -4.86
N MET A 158 10.17 0.68 -3.99
CA MET A 158 9.56 -0.64 -4.07
C MET A 158 8.71 -0.81 -5.33
N GLU A 159 7.88 0.19 -5.65
CA GLU A 159 7.11 0.22 -6.90
C GLU A 159 8.04 0.23 -8.12
N ARG A 160 9.07 1.08 -8.13
CA ARG A 160 10.04 1.17 -9.25
C ARG A 160 10.83 -0.11 -9.46
N ALA A 161 11.15 -0.84 -8.39
CA ALA A 161 11.83 -2.14 -8.46
C ALA A 161 10.91 -3.28 -8.94
N GLY A 162 9.61 -3.00 -9.12
CA GLY A 162 8.59 -4.00 -9.44
C GLY A 162 8.44 -5.05 -8.34
N LEU A 163 8.72 -4.68 -7.08
CA LEU A 163 8.64 -5.61 -5.94
C LEU A 163 7.22 -6.16 -5.79
N HIS A 164 6.21 -5.33 -6.04
CA HIS A 164 4.80 -5.71 -5.90
C HIS A 164 4.27 -6.50 -7.09
N GLU A 165 4.61 -6.11 -8.32
CA GLU A 165 4.07 -6.78 -9.50
C GLU A 165 4.76 -8.12 -9.79
N SER A 166 6.09 -8.14 -9.76
CA SER A 166 6.91 -9.28 -10.18
C SER A 166 7.84 -9.83 -9.08
N GLY A 167 8.11 -9.06 -8.03
CA GLY A 167 9.01 -9.44 -6.93
C GLY A 167 8.58 -10.73 -6.22
N TRP A 168 7.29 -10.86 -5.89
CA TRP A 168 6.77 -12.08 -5.27
C TRP A 168 6.97 -13.32 -6.16
N ARG A 169 6.83 -13.20 -7.48
CA ARG A 169 7.07 -14.31 -8.42
C ARG A 169 8.54 -14.68 -8.45
N ARG A 170 9.44 -13.69 -8.46
CA ARG A 170 10.90 -13.92 -8.39
C ARG A 170 11.27 -14.65 -7.10
N ALA A 171 10.71 -14.23 -5.96
CA ALA A 171 10.90 -14.90 -4.67
C ALA A 171 10.39 -16.35 -4.70
N LEU A 172 9.18 -16.59 -5.21
CA LEU A 172 8.63 -17.94 -5.34
C LEU A 172 9.48 -18.84 -6.25
N ARG A 173 9.98 -18.34 -7.39
CA ARG A 173 10.87 -19.11 -8.28
C ARG A 173 12.18 -19.46 -7.58
N TRP A 174 12.75 -18.51 -6.85
CA TRP A 174 13.98 -18.71 -6.10
C TRP A 174 13.78 -19.76 -4.99
N LEU A 175 12.68 -19.69 -4.24
CA LEU A 175 12.32 -20.68 -3.22
C LEU A 175 12.12 -22.07 -3.85
N ALA A 176 11.33 -22.17 -4.92
CA ALA A 176 11.08 -23.43 -5.61
C ALA A 176 12.33 -24.05 -6.27
N ALA A 177 13.35 -23.25 -6.56
CA ALA A 177 14.63 -23.72 -7.06
C ALA A 177 15.55 -24.23 -5.95
N ARG A 178 15.40 -23.73 -4.72
CA ARG A 178 16.23 -24.10 -3.55
C ARG A 178 15.61 -25.19 -2.69
N ASP A 179 14.28 -25.33 -2.71
CA ASP A 179 13.54 -26.26 -1.88
C ASP A 179 12.56 -27.09 -2.72
N PRO A 180 12.93 -28.35 -3.04
CA PRO A 180 12.06 -29.28 -3.76
C PRO A 180 10.76 -29.62 -2.99
N GLU A 181 10.78 -29.63 -1.66
CA GLU A 181 9.59 -29.91 -0.85
C GLU A 181 8.61 -28.74 -0.91
N PHE A 182 9.11 -27.50 -0.86
CA PHE A 182 8.29 -26.31 -1.09
C PHE A 182 7.60 -26.38 -2.46
N LYS A 183 8.34 -26.78 -3.50
CA LYS A 183 7.79 -26.95 -4.85
C LYS A 183 6.71 -28.04 -4.89
N ALA A 184 6.91 -29.16 -4.20
CA ALA A 184 5.95 -30.27 -4.15
C ALA A 184 4.66 -29.91 -3.40
N ARG A 185 4.75 -29.04 -2.37
CA ARG A 185 3.63 -28.58 -1.55
C ARG A 185 2.93 -27.33 -2.09
N MET A 186 3.43 -26.77 -3.18
CA MET A 186 2.93 -25.52 -3.72
C MET A 186 1.47 -25.66 -4.20
N PRO A 187 0.57 -24.73 -3.85
CA PRO A 187 -0.79 -24.73 -4.37
C PRO A 187 -0.82 -24.73 -5.90
N GLY A 188 -1.71 -25.51 -6.51
CA GLY A 188 -1.75 -25.69 -7.96
C GLY A 188 -1.88 -24.38 -8.76
N TRP A 189 -2.56 -23.37 -8.21
CA TRP A 189 -2.65 -22.06 -8.83
C TRP A 189 -1.30 -21.31 -8.85
N MET A 190 -0.48 -21.41 -7.80
CA MET A 190 0.86 -20.82 -7.77
C MET A 190 1.78 -21.52 -8.75
N ALA A 191 1.72 -22.86 -8.82
CA ALA A 191 2.48 -23.65 -9.78
C ALA A 191 2.14 -23.26 -11.23
N LYS A 192 0.85 -23.04 -11.52
CA LYS A 192 0.37 -22.54 -12.83
C LYS A 192 0.94 -21.16 -13.18
N VAL A 193 0.93 -20.22 -12.23
CA VAL A 193 1.50 -18.87 -12.44
C VAL A 193 3.02 -18.89 -12.64
N LEU A 194 3.73 -19.85 -12.03
CA LEU A 194 5.17 -20.02 -12.25
C LEU A 194 5.50 -20.71 -13.58
N ALA A 195 4.62 -21.59 -14.05
CA ALA A 195 4.74 -22.29 -15.33
C ALA A 195 4.43 -21.38 -16.53
N ASP A 196 3.53 -20.39 -16.36
CA ASP A 196 3.25 -19.38 -17.37
C ASP A 196 4.48 -18.49 -17.62
N ARG A 197 5.26 -18.85 -18.65
CA ARG A 197 6.42 -18.08 -19.15
C ARG A 197 6.02 -16.87 -20.01
N GLY A 198 4.73 -16.58 -20.12
CA GLY A 198 4.20 -15.48 -20.92
C GLY A 198 4.74 -14.12 -20.45
N ARG A 199 5.37 -13.39 -21.38
CA ARG A 199 5.86 -12.03 -21.20
C ARG A 199 4.71 -11.11 -20.80
N TRP A 200 4.85 -10.43 -19.68
CA TRP A 200 4.07 -9.27 -19.26
C TRP A 200 5.03 -8.29 -18.60
#